data_AF-A0A2M7QZQ1-F1
#
_entry.id   AF-A0A2M7QZQ1-F1
#
_cell.length_a   1.000
_cell.length_b   1.000
_cell.length_c   1.000
_cell.angle_alpha   90.00
_cell.angle_beta   90.00
_cell.angle_gamma   90.00
#
_symmetry.space_group_name_H-M   'P 1'
#
loop_
_entity.id
_entity.type
_entity.pdbx_description
1 polymer ?
#
loop_
_entity_poly.entity_id
_entity_poly.type
_entity_poly.pdbx_seq_one_letter_code
_entity_poly.pdbx_strand_id
1 'polypeptide(L)'
;MTDSVKKKPAFTAISSVLARYGLEDKGGHITREFQDYGYRLAVALDDLPHKSLYIKMAKQYDRVLLDQALSFVSDANNAKSKGRLFMWKVKQLRDAKKK
;
A
#
# COMPACT_ATOMS: atom_id res chain seq x y z
N MET A 1 -21.68 16.43 52.92
CA MET A 1 -21.83 16.78 51.49
C MET A 1 -20.60 17.58 51.06
N THR A 2 -19.73 17.02 50.24
CA THR A 2 -18.74 17.80 49.49
C THR A 2 -18.91 17.46 48.03
N ASP A 3 -19.71 18.27 47.32
CA ASP A 3 -19.99 18.10 45.90
C ASP A 3 -18.74 18.40 45.08
N SER A 4 -18.18 17.35 44.48
CA SER A 4 -17.04 17.43 43.56
C SER A 4 -17.53 17.94 42.20
N VAL A 5 -17.35 19.23 41.95
CA VAL A 5 -17.73 19.91 40.70
C VAL A 5 -17.00 19.28 39.51
N LYS A 6 -17.73 18.54 38.67
CA LYS A 6 -17.21 17.96 37.41
C LYS A 6 -16.93 19.09 36.40
N LYS A 7 -15.65 19.33 36.09
CA LYS A 7 -15.22 20.25 35.01
C LYS A 7 -15.64 19.68 33.64
N LYS A 8 -16.27 20.53 32.82
CA LYS A 8 -16.62 20.25 31.41
C LYS A 8 -15.33 20.05 30.58
N PRO A 9 -15.32 19.18 29.56
CA PRO A 9 -14.12 18.97 28.76
C PRO A 9 -13.82 20.24 27.96
N ALA A 10 -12.68 20.86 28.24
CA ALA A 10 -12.14 21.95 27.44
C ALA A 10 -11.54 21.41 26.13
N PHE A 11 -11.37 22.29 25.13
CA PHE A 11 -10.67 21.94 23.90
C PHE A 11 -9.29 21.39 24.23
N THR A 12 -8.99 20.23 23.64
CA THR A 12 -7.70 19.55 23.85
C THR A 12 -6.64 20.21 22.97
N ALA A 13 -5.46 20.46 23.51
CA ALA A 13 -4.36 21.03 22.73
C ALA A 13 -3.93 20.05 21.62
N ILE A 14 -3.75 20.55 20.39
CA ILE A 14 -3.35 19.74 19.23
C ILE A 14 -2.08 18.92 19.50
N SER A 15 -1.11 19.50 20.22
CA SER A 15 0.12 18.81 20.61
C SER A 15 -0.13 17.52 21.38
N SER A 16 -1.13 17.49 22.26
CA SER A 16 -1.47 16.31 23.06
C SER A 16 -2.17 15.21 22.24
N VAL A 17 -2.81 15.58 21.13
CA VAL A 17 -3.37 14.63 20.17
C VAL A 17 -2.23 14.05 19.32
N LEU A 18 -1.34 14.90 18.81
CA LEU A 18 -0.19 14.47 18.00
C LEU A 18 0.80 13.60 18.79
N ALA A 19 1.02 13.88 20.08
CA ALA A 19 1.89 13.08 20.94
C ALA A 19 1.41 11.62 21.09
N ARG A 20 0.09 11.37 20.97
CA ARG A 20 -0.49 10.01 20.99
C ARG A 20 -0.34 9.29 19.65
N TYR A 21 -0.10 10.05 18.58
CA TYR A 21 0.06 9.55 17.22
C TYR A 21 1.53 9.28 16.86
N GLY A 22 2.44 9.23 17.84
CA GLY A 22 3.81 8.78 17.61
C GLY A 22 3.76 7.42 16.90
N LEU A 23 4.13 7.42 15.62
CA LEU A 23 4.22 6.19 14.85
C LEU A 23 5.36 5.40 15.48
N GLU A 24 5.01 4.36 16.25
CA GLU A 24 6.01 3.38 16.68
C GLU A 24 6.69 2.84 15.43
N ASP A 25 7.98 3.10 15.29
CA ASP A 25 8.77 2.52 14.22
C ASP A 25 8.92 1.03 14.55
N LYS A 26 8.05 0.21 13.95
CA LYS A 26 7.99 -1.25 14.17
C LYS A 26 9.18 -2.00 13.55
N GLY A 27 10.23 -1.31 13.11
CA GLY A 27 11.45 -1.94 12.58
C GLY A 27 11.28 -2.49 11.17
N GLY A 28 10.44 -1.87 10.34
CA GLY A 28 10.23 -2.27 8.95
C GLY A 28 11.35 -1.81 8.02
N HIS A 29 11.67 -2.58 6.98
CA HIS A 29 12.66 -2.20 5.95
C HIS A 29 12.10 -1.32 4.82
N ILE A 30 10.93 -0.69 5.03
CA ILE A 30 10.32 0.21 4.05
C ILE A 30 10.89 1.62 4.30
N THR A 31 11.98 1.92 3.58
CA THR A 31 12.68 3.21 3.61
C THR A 31 12.45 4.02 2.33
N ARG A 32 11.97 3.38 1.27
CA ARG A 32 11.75 3.99 -0.03
C ARG A 32 10.35 3.72 -0.54
N GLU A 33 9.82 4.68 -1.29
CA GLU A 33 8.47 4.66 -1.86
C GLU A 33 8.20 3.38 -2.67
N PHE A 34 9.12 2.95 -3.53
CA PHE A 34 8.93 1.72 -4.32
C PHE A 34 8.83 0.44 -3.47
N GLN A 35 9.35 0.43 -2.23
CA GLN A 35 9.21 -0.70 -1.31
C GLN A 35 7.80 -0.76 -0.74
N ASP A 36 7.25 0.39 -0.33
CA ASP A 36 5.86 0.49 0.09
C ASP A 36 4.92 0.10 -1.05
N TYR A 37 5.13 0.69 -2.23
CA TYR A 37 4.28 0.40 -3.39
C TYR A 37 4.35 -1.07 -3.81
N GLY A 38 5.53 -1.67 -3.87
CA GLY A 38 5.68 -3.09 -4.16
C GLY A 38 4.99 -3.98 -3.11
N TYR A 39 5.04 -3.60 -1.83
CA TYR A 39 4.30 -4.30 -0.78
C TYR A 39 2.79 -4.18 -0.97
N ARG A 40 2.29 -2.97 -1.29
CA ARG A 40 0.87 -2.72 -1.58
C ARG A 40 0.38 -3.48 -2.80
N LEU A 41 1.20 -3.62 -3.84
CA LEU A 41 0.90 -4.49 -4.99
C LEU A 41 0.71 -5.94 -4.54
N ALA A 42 1.61 -6.45 -3.71
CA ALA A 42 1.53 -7.82 -3.20
C ALA A 42 0.25 -8.04 -2.37
N VAL A 43 -0.15 -7.06 -1.55
CA VAL A 43 -1.42 -7.09 -0.81
C VAL A 43 -2.62 -7.08 -1.77
N ALA A 44 -2.64 -6.17 -2.74
CA ALA A 44 -3.77 -6.01 -3.67
C ALA A 44 -3.98 -7.24 -4.56
N LEU A 45 -2.90 -7.96 -4.88
CA LEU A 45 -2.93 -9.18 -5.69
C LEU A 45 -3.12 -10.46 -4.87
N ASP A 46 -3.31 -10.33 -3.55
CA ASP A 46 -3.39 -11.45 -2.60
C ASP A 46 -2.19 -12.41 -2.74
N ASP A 47 -0.99 -11.83 -2.87
CA ASP A 47 0.25 -12.53 -3.18
C ASP A 47 1.44 -12.01 -2.35
N LEU A 48 1.18 -11.81 -1.05
CA LEU A 48 2.17 -11.42 -0.04
C LEU A 48 3.43 -12.32 0.02
N PRO A 49 3.35 -13.66 -0.18
CA PRO A 49 4.54 -14.51 -0.21
C PRO A 49 5.58 -14.05 -1.25
N HIS A 50 5.15 -13.45 -2.36
CA HIS A 50 6.02 -12.94 -3.43
C HIS A 50 6.28 -11.42 -3.35
N LYS A 51 6.08 -10.76 -2.19
CA LYS A 51 6.31 -9.31 -2.03
C LYS A 51 7.65 -8.79 -2.57
N SER A 52 8.73 -9.56 -2.45
CA SER A 52 10.05 -9.19 -2.96
C SER A 52 10.09 -9.04 -4.49
N LEU A 53 9.32 -9.85 -5.21
CA LEU A 53 9.14 -9.74 -6.66
C LEU A 53 8.44 -8.42 -7.01
N TYR A 54 7.34 -8.10 -6.34
CA TYR A 54 6.60 -6.86 -6.60
C TYR A 54 7.39 -5.61 -6.24
N ILE A 55 8.18 -5.64 -5.16
CA ILE A 55 9.12 -4.56 -4.80
C ILE A 55 10.20 -4.39 -5.89
N LYS A 56 10.75 -5.50 -6.40
CA LYS A 56 11.70 -5.44 -7.52
C LYS A 56 11.07 -4.83 -8.76
N MET A 57 9.83 -5.20 -9.08
CA MET A 57 9.09 -4.62 -10.22
C MET A 57 8.82 -3.14 -10.04
N ALA A 58 8.35 -2.71 -8.87
CA ALA A 58 8.14 -1.31 -8.54
C ALA A 58 9.41 -0.46 -8.65
N LYS A 59 10.58 -1.06 -8.40
CA LYS A 59 11.88 -0.41 -8.61
C LYS A 59 12.29 -0.32 -10.08
N GLN A 60 11.83 -1.25 -10.93
CA GLN A 60 12.31 -1.42 -12.31
C GLN A 60 11.36 -0.86 -13.37
N TYR A 61 10.08 -0.81 -13.09
CA TYR A 61 9.05 -0.39 -14.03
C TYR A 61 8.38 0.90 -13.58
N ASP A 62 7.94 1.67 -14.57
CA ASP A 62 7.17 2.89 -14.34
C ASP A 62 5.87 2.60 -13.58
N ARG A 63 5.53 3.46 -12.62
CA ARG A 63 4.33 3.32 -11.78
C ARG A 63 3.06 3.26 -12.62
N VAL A 64 2.93 4.10 -13.64
CA VAL A 64 1.71 4.17 -14.46
C VAL A 64 1.45 2.83 -15.14
N LEU A 65 2.50 2.17 -15.61
CA LEU A 65 2.39 0.83 -16.20
C LEU A 65 1.86 -0.21 -15.20
N LEU A 66 2.38 -0.19 -13.97
CA LEU A 66 1.99 -1.13 -12.92
C LEU A 66 0.56 -0.86 -12.43
N ASP A 67 0.18 0.41 -12.27
CA ASP A 67 -1.19 0.80 -11.89
C ASP A 67 -2.21 0.42 -12.96
N GLN A 68 -1.89 0.59 -14.24
CA GLN A 68 -2.74 0.13 -15.34
C GLN A 68 -2.93 -1.39 -15.32
N ALA A 69 -1.87 -2.14 -15.04
CA ALA A 69 -1.97 -3.60 -14.92
C ALA A 69 -2.79 -4.01 -13.69
N LEU A 70 -2.61 -3.33 -12.55
CA LEU A 70 -3.37 -3.62 -11.33
C LEU A 70 -4.86 -3.32 -11.51
N SER A 71 -5.21 -2.18 -12.12
CA SER A 71 -6.58 -1.80 -12.44
C SER A 71 -7.30 -2.89 -13.24
N PHE A 72 -6.65 -3.39 -14.29
CA PHE A 72 -7.18 -4.51 -15.09
C PHE A 72 -7.42 -5.80 -14.27
N VAL A 73 -6.53 -6.13 -13.34
CA VAL A 73 -6.67 -7.34 -12.51
C VAL A 73 -7.73 -7.17 -11.42
N SER A 74 -8.00 -5.93 -11.01
CA SER A 74 -8.99 -5.62 -9.99
C SER A 74 -10.41 -6.00 -10.43
N ASP A 75 -10.69 -5.89 -11.74
CA ASP A 75 -11.96 -6.32 -12.34
C ASP A 75 -12.07 -7.85 -12.54
N ALA A 76 -10.95 -8.58 -12.42
CA ALA A 76 -10.86 -10.00 -12.73
C ALA A 76 -11.11 -10.89 -11.48
N ASN A 77 -12.33 -10.86 -10.95
CA ASN A 77 -12.71 -11.64 -9.75
C ASN A 77 -12.54 -13.16 -9.90
N ASN A 78 -12.65 -13.69 -11.12
CA ASN A 78 -12.58 -15.13 -11.39
C ASN A 78 -11.18 -15.62 -11.81
N ALA A 79 -10.15 -14.78 -11.68
CA ALA A 79 -8.80 -15.16 -12.08
C ALA A 79 -8.24 -16.25 -11.15
N LYS A 80 -7.76 -17.37 -11.72
CA LYS A 80 -7.10 -18.45 -10.97
C LYS A 80 -5.89 -17.99 -10.14
N SER A 81 -5.26 -16.89 -10.55
CA SER A 81 -4.15 -16.27 -9.83
C SER A 81 -3.99 -14.84 -10.30
N LYS A 82 -4.34 -13.89 -9.42
CA LYS A 82 -4.23 -12.45 -9.69
C LYS A 82 -2.79 -12.04 -9.98
N GLY A 83 -1.82 -12.55 -9.22
CA GLY A 83 -0.39 -12.31 -9.47
C GLY A 83 0.06 -12.72 -10.87
N ARG A 84 -0.30 -13.92 -11.35
CA ARG A 84 0.06 -14.36 -12.72
C ARG A 84 -0.62 -13.53 -13.80
N LEU A 85 -1.89 -13.17 -13.62
CA LEU A 85 -2.62 -12.30 -14.54
C LEU A 85 -2.00 -10.90 -14.62
N PHE A 86 -1.59 -10.36 -13.46
CA PHE A 86 -0.87 -9.10 -13.36
C PHE A 86 0.44 -9.14 -14.16
N MET A 87 1.28 -10.16 -13.94
CA MET A 87 2.55 -10.32 -14.66
C MET A 87 2.34 -10.41 -16.18
N TRP A 88 1.35 -11.17 -16.61
CA TRP A 88 0.97 -11.26 -18.02
C TRP A 88 0.55 -9.90 -18.58
N LYS A 89 -0.29 -9.14 -17.85
CA LYS A 89 -0.76 -7.82 -18.29
C LYS A 89 0.39 -6.81 -18.36
N VAL A 90 1.28 -6.80 -17.37
CA VAL A 90 2.49 -5.96 -17.38
C VAL A 90 3.33 -6.25 -18.63
N LYS A 91 3.54 -7.53 -18.98
CA LYS A 91 4.23 -7.91 -20.21
C LYS A 91 3.51 -7.39 -21.45
N GLN A 92 2.20 -7.60 -21.56
CA GLN A 92 1.37 -7.13 -22.68
C GLN A 92 1.48 -5.61 -22.89
N LEU A 93 1.34 -4.82 -21.82
CA LEU A 93 1.43 -3.36 -21.88
C LEU A 93 2.84 -2.88 -22.30
N ARG A 94 3.90 -3.55 -21.83
CA ARG A 94 5.28 -3.23 -22.22
C ARG A 94 5.53 -3.52 -23.69
N ASP A 95 5.02 -4.62 -24.20
CA ASP A 95 5.21 -4.99 -25.61
C ASP A 95 4.36 -4.11 -26.54
N ALA A 96 3.20 -3.63 -26.07
CA ALA A 96 2.41 -2.62 -26.79
C ALA A 96 3.13 -1.27 -26.91
N LYS A 97 3.86 -0.81 -25.87
CA LYS A 97 4.63 0.45 -25.91
C LYS A 97 5.87 0.42 -26.82
N LYS A 98 6.34 -0.77 -27.23
CA LYS A 98 7.51 -0.92 -28.12
C LYS A 98 7.15 -0.86 -29.60
N LYS A 99 5.86 -1.01 -29.93
CA LYS A 99 5.33 -0.86 -31.28
C LYS A 99 4.98 0.59 -31.53
#